data_AF-A0A354WW11-F1
#
_entry.id   AF-A0A354WW11-F1
#
_cell.length_a   1.000
_cell.length_b   1.000
_cell.length_c   1.000
_cell.angle_alpha   90.00
_cell.angle_beta   90.00
_cell.angle_gamma   90.00
#
_symmetry.space_group_name_H-M   'P 1'
#
loop_
_entity.id
_entity.type
_entity.pdbx_description
1 polymer ?
#
loop_
_entity_poly.entity_id
_entity_poly.type
_entity_poly.pdbx_seq_one_letter_code
_entity_poly.pdbx_strand_id
1 'polypeptide(L)'
;KVGDSFLTYFVDDEIRARKFNITGIYETGFADYDKLFVIADIRQVKRLNGWSDDQVSGVELLVDDYGQLESLSEELYFDLMEKQDKDGNSYYVRSIKDLNPMIFSWLDVLDINVAVILALMLAVAGFTMISGLLIIILERTNMIGILKALGENNLSIRKIFLYVSFFLIGKGMLWGNVVGISICILQSCTHLFKLDPSIYYLDAVPVDLNLISLLLLNIGTLLLSMLMMLGPSYLITRISPVKSIRFE
;
A
#
# COMPACT_ATOMS: atom_id res chain seq x y z
N LYS A 1 -37.95 6.88 -2.35
CA LYS A 1 -37.48 5.63 -3.01
C LYS A 1 -37.40 5.87 -4.51
N VAL A 2 -36.71 5.02 -5.27
CA VAL A 2 -36.68 5.14 -6.74
C VAL A 2 -38.10 5.14 -7.28
N GLY A 3 -38.42 6.07 -8.17
CA GLY A 3 -39.76 6.32 -8.69
C GLY A 3 -40.57 7.37 -7.93
N ASP A 4 -40.17 7.75 -6.71
CA ASP A 4 -40.79 8.85 -5.99
C ASP A 4 -40.32 10.20 -6.54
N SER A 5 -41.01 11.25 -6.10
CA SER A 5 -40.68 12.63 -6.44
C SER A 5 -40.59 13.50 -5.20
N PHE A 6 -39.71 14.48 -5.20
CA PHE A 6 -39.56 15.44 -4.11
C PHE A 6 -39.46 16.88 -4.64
N LEU A 7 -39.83 17.83 -3.79
CA LEU A 7 -39.70 19.25 -4.05
C LEU A 7 -38.36 19.73 -3.49
N THR A 8 -37.55 20.35 -4.33
CA THR A 8 -36.34 21.08 -3.95
C THR A 8 -36.59 22.57 -4.02
N TYR A 9 -36.06 23.29 -3.05
CA TYR A 9 -36.13 24.74 -2.97
C TYR A 9 -34.74 25.31 -3.18
N PHE A 10 -34.60 26.13 -4.22
CA PHE A 10 -33.39 26.90 -4.49
C PHE A 10 -33.61 28.28 -3.90
N VAL A 11 -32.85 28.58 -2.85
CA VAL A 11 -32.91 29.86 -2.13
C VAL A 11 -31.77 30.72 -2.62
N ASP A 12 -32.13 31.71 -3.43
CA ASP A 12 -31.26 32.78 -3.90
C ASP A 12 -31.97 34.11 -3.56
N ASP A 13 -31.93 35.13 -4.42
CA ASP A 13 -32.77 36.34 -4.26
C ASP A 13 -34.29 36.04 -4.25
N GLU A 14 -34.72 35.03 -5.01
CA GLU A 14 -36.10 34.50 -5.02
C GLU A 14 -36.13 32.99 -4.77
N ILE A 15 -37.09 32.52 -3.97
CA ILE A 15 -37.27 31.10 -3.69
C ILE A 15 -37.89 30.42 -4.91
N ARG A 16 -37.11 29.56 -5.57
CA ARG A 16 -37.54 28.81 -6.75
C ARG A 16 -37.74 27.35 -6.39
N ALA A 17 -38.99 26.88 -6.45
CA ALA A 17 -39.32 25.48 -6.25
C ALA A 17 -39.24 24.68 -7.56
N ARG A 18 -38.65 23.49 -7.50
CA ARG A 18 -38.62 22.51 -8.59
C ARG A 18 -38.95 21.13 -8.07
N LYS A 19 -39.65 20.35 -8.89
CA LYS A 19 -39.97 18.95 -8.59
C LYS A 19 -38.99 18.06 -9.36
N PHE A 20 -38.30 17.18 -8.64
CA PHE A 20 -37.43 16.16 -9.22
C PHE A 20 -38.00 14.77 -8.97
N ASN A 21 -37.74 13.86 -9.91
CA ASN A 21 -38.08 12.44 -9.78
C ASN A 21 -36.80 11.65 -9.50
N ILE A 22 -36.86 10.72 -8.55
CA ILE A 22 -35.73 9.90 -8.14
C ILE A 22 -35.57 8.75 -9.15
N THR A 23 -34.55 8.84 -10.00
CA THR A 23 -34.23 7.80 -10.99
C THR A 23 -33.26 6.75 -10.45
N GLY A 24 -32.44 7.11 -9.45
CA GLY A 24 -31.47 6.23 -8.81
C GLY A 24 -31.10 6.74 -7.42
N ILE A 25 -30.57 5.84 -6.60
CA ILE A 25 -29.98 6.13 -5.29
C ILE A 25 -28.59 5.52 -5.34
N TYR A 26 -27.59 6.29 -4.93
CA TYR A 26 -26.20 5.87 -4.88
C TYR A 26 -25.72 5.86 -3.43
N GLU A 27 -24.67 5.08 -3.18
CA GLU A 27 -23.96 5.00 -1.90
C GLU A 27 -22.48 4.86 -2.25
N THR A 28 -21.66 5.79 -1.80
CA THR A 28 -20.22 5.80 -2.07
C THR A 28 -19.40 5.20 -0.92
N GLY A 29 -20.04 4.91 0.22
CA GLY A 29 -19.36 4.53 1.46
C GLY A 29 -18.88 5.74 2.28
N PHE A 30 -18.94 6.95 1.71
CA PHE A 30 -18.61 8.19 2.39
C PHE A 30 -19.90 8.91 2.78
N ALA A 31 -20.44 8.60 3.97
CA ALA A 31 -21.72 9.14 4.42
C ALA A 31 -21.76 10.68 4.46
N ASP A 32 -20.63 11.33 4.72
CA ASP A 32 -20.53 12.80 4.72
C ASP A 32 -20.61 13.39 3.31
N TYR A 33 -20.21 12.64 2.27
CA TYR A 33 -20.41 13.01 0.87
C TYR A 33 -21.82 12.66 0.39
N ASP A 34 -22.31 11.45 0.67
CA ASP A 34 -23.60 10.97 0.19
C ASP A 34 -24.77 11.84 0.66
N LYS A 35 -24.64 12.52 1.80
CA LYS A 35 -25.65 13.45 2.32
C LYS A 35 -25.64 14.84 1.68
N LEU A 36 -24.53 15.23 1.06
CA LEU A 36 -24.32 16.60 0.56
C LEU A 36 -24.67 16.76 -0.92
N PHE A 37 -24.65 15.69 -1.70
CA PHE A 37 -24.78 15.76 -3.15
C PHE A 37 -26.10 15.18 -3.67
N VAL A 38 -26.60 15.80 -4.74
CA VAL A 38 -27.69 15.28 -5.57
C VAL A 38 -27.25 15.42 -7.02
N ILE A 39 -27.32 14.32 -7.77
CA ILE A 39 -26.93 14.30 -9.18
C ILE A 39 -28.18 14.54 -10.05
N ALA A 40 -28.12 15.54 -10.91
CA ALA A 40 -29.21 15.93 -11.80
C ALA A 40 -28.70 16.36 -13.17
N ASP A 41 -29.62 16.51 -14.13
CA ASP A 41 -29.29 16.98 -15.47
C ASP A 41 -28.71 18.40 -15.45
N ILE A 42 -27.51 18.57 -16.02
CA ILE A 42 -26.78 19.84 -16.04
C ILE A 42 -27.60 20.99 -16.66
N ARG A 43 -28.51 20.70 -17.60
CA ARG A 43 -29.37 21.72 -18.22
C ARG A 43 -30.30 22.38 -17.21
N GLN A 44 -30.75 21.63 -16.20
CA GLN A 44 -31.58 22.18 -15.13
C GLN A 44 -30.75 23.13 -14.24
N VAL A 45 -29.52 22.74 -13.91
CA VAL A 45 -28.61 23.58 -13.11
C VAL A 45 -28.27 24.88 -13.86
N LYS A 46 -27.93 24.80 -15.16
CA LYS A 46 -27.69 25.99 -15.99
C LYS A 46 -28.88 26.93 -16.01
N ARG A 47 -30.09 26.40 -16.24
CA ARG A 47 -31.32 27.19 -16.26
C ARG A 47 -31.65 27.82 -14.90
N LEU A 48 -31.33 27.15 -13.79
CA LEU A 48 -31.52 27.68 -12.44
C LEU A 48 -30.51 28.80 -12.16
N ASN A 49 -29.27 28.68 -12.62
CA ASN A 49 -28.25 29.71 -12.41
C ASN A 49 -28.28 30.84 -13.46
N GLY A 50 -29.13 30.73 -14.49
CA GLY A 50 -29.18 31.70 -15.59
C GLY A 50 -27.94 31.65 -16.48
N TRP A 51 -27.24 30.51 -16.50
CA TRP A 51 -26.02 30.32 -17.29
C TRP A 51 -26.32 30.06 -18.76
N SER A 52 -25.41 30.49 -19.62
CA SER A 52 -25.43 30.15 -21.05
C SER A 52 -25.06 28.68 -21.30
N ASP A 53 -25.34 28.18 -22.51
CA ASP A 53 -25.15 26.77 -22.85
C ASP A 53 -23.68 26.31 -22.76
N ASP A 54 -22.74 27.23 -22.83
CA ASP A 54 -21.29 27.05 -22.76
C ASP A 54 -20.69 27.33 -21.37
N GLN A 55 -21.48 27.82 -20.42
CA GLN A 55 -21.03 28.10 -19.05
C GLN A 55 -21.19 26.87 -18.14
N VAL A 56 -20.16 26.56 -17.36
CA VAL A 56 -20.12 25.51 -16.33
C VAL A 56 -19.21 25.96 -15.17
N SER A 57 -19.42 25.41 -13.97
CA SER A 57 -18.57 25.73 -12.82
C SER A 57 -17.16 25.16 -12.91
N GLY A 58 -16.97 24.07 -13.66
CA GLY A 58 -15.70 23.38 -13.77
C GLY A 58 -15.78 22.22 -14.76
N VAL A 59 -14.61 21.73 -15.11
CA VAL A 59 -14.43 20.55 -15.97
C VAL A 59 -13.58 19.55 -15.20
N GLU A 60 -14.04 18.31 -15.16
CA GLU A 60 -13.31 17.21 -14.55
C GLU A 60 -12.56 16.44 -15.63
N LEU A 61 -11.27 16.20 -15.41
CA LEU A 61 -10.40 15.43 -16.29
C LEU A 61 -9.99 14.15 -15.56
N LEU A 62 -10.34 13.00 -16.13
CA LEU A 62 -9.92 11.71 -15.60
C LEU A 62 -8.51 11.40 -16.11
N VAL A 63 -7.61 11.01 -15.21
CA VAL A 63 -6.24 10.62 -15.54
C VAL A 63 -6.14 9.10 -15.49
N ASP A 64 -5.69 8.47 -16.59
CA ASP A 64 -5.59 7.00 -16.69
C ASP A 64 -4.50 6.43 -15.76
N ASP A 65 -3.36 7.14 -15.65
CA ASP A 65 -2.23 6.76 -14.80
C ASP A 65 -2.14 7.70 -13.60
N TYR A 66 -2.51 7.20 -12.41
CA TYR A 66 -2.43 7.97 -11.17
C TYR A 66 -1.00 8.44 -10.85
N GLY A 67 0.04 7.72 -11.30
CA GLY A 67 1.43 8.13 -11.11
C GLY A 67 1.78 9.45 -11.81
N GLN A 68 0.99 9.86 -12.81
CA GLN A 68 1.17 11.09 -13.56
C GLN A 68 0.26 12.22 -13.09
N LEU A 69 -0.60 11.98 -12.09
CA LEU A 69 -1.59 12.95 -11.63
C LEU A 69 -0.94 14.28 -11.23
N GLU A 70 0.14 14.24 -10.46
CA GLU A 70 0.81 15.42 -9.94
C GLU A 70 1.46 16.22 -11.08
N SER A 71 2.25 15.55 -11.92
CA SER A 71 2.95 16.16 -13.04
C SER A 71 1.98 16.77 -14.07
N LEU A 72 0.88 16.08 -14.37
CA LEU A 72 -0.13 16.56 -15.30
C LEU A 72 -0.93 17.73 -14.70
N SER A 73 -1.24 17.69 -13.41
CA SER A 73 -1.92 18.80 -12.73
C SER A 73 -1.06 20.05 -12.72
N GLU A 74 0.25 19.91 -12.49
CA GLU A 74 1.22 21.00 -12.54
C GLU A 74 1.37 21.57 -13.96
N GLU A 75 1.52 20.71 -14.98
CA GLU A 75 1.57 21.12 -16.38
C GLU A 75 0.31 21.91 -16.79
N LEU A 76 -0.87 21.36 -16.50
CA LEU A 76 -2.15 22.02 -16.78
C LEU A 76 -2.29 23.34 -16.02
N TYR A 77 -1.80 23.40 -14.78
CA TYR A 77 -1.82 24.63 -13.99
C TYR A 77 -1.03 25.73 -14.71
N PHE A 78 0.20 25.47 -15.13
CA PHE A 78 1.01 26.46 -15.86
C PHE A 78 0.40 26.85 -17.21
N ASP A 79 -0.15 25.88 -17.95
CA ASP A 79 -0.76 26.11 -19.26
C ASP A 79 -2.07 26.91 -19.23
N LEU A 80 -2.78 26.88 -18.09
CA LEU A 80 -4.09 27.52 -17.92
C LEU A 80 -4.04 28.77 -17.04
N MET A 81 -2.99 28.97 -16.23
CA MET A 81 -2.89 30.11 -15.31
C MET A 81 -2.99 31.47 -16.03
N GLU A 82 -2.45 31.58 -17.24
CA GLU A 82 -2.51 32.82 -18.04
C GLU A 82 -3.76 32.93 -18.92
N LYS A 83 -4.58 31.86 -18.98
CA LYS A 83 -5.81 31.85 -19.78
C LYS A 83 -6.98 32.36 -18.96
N GLN A 84 -7.86 33.08 -19.64
CA GLN A 84 -9.12 33.55 -19.09
C GLN A 84 -10.28 33.05 -19.93
N ASP A 85 -11.43 32.88 -19.30
CA ASP A 85 -12.66 32.63 -20.02
C ASP A 85 -13.18 33.91 -20.71
N LYS A 86 -14.35 33.78 -21.34
CA LYS A 86 -15.01 34.85 -22.11
C LYS A 86 -15.42 36.03 -21.24
N ASP A 87 -15.62 35.77 -19.95
CA ASP A 87 -16.10 36.71 -18.94
C ASP A 87 -14.93 37.27 -18.10
N GLY A 88 -13.68 36.91 -18.44
CA GLY A 88 -12.47 37.39 -17.78
C GLY A 88 -12.10 36.63 -16.50
N ASN A 89 -12.73 35.50 -16.20
CA ASN A 89 -12.41 34.66 -15.05
C ASN A 89 -11.16 33.82 -15.34
N SER A 90 -10.28 33.70 -14.36
CA SER A 90 -9.10 32.83 -14.43
C SER A 90 -9.46 31.37 -14.20
N TYR A 91 -8.81 30.47 -14.94
CA TYR A 91 -8.90 29.03 -14.66
C TYR A 91 -8.10 28.67 -13.41
N TYR A 92 -8.64 27.76 -12.60
CA TYR A 92 -7.97 27.24 -11.42
C TYR A 92 -7.97 25.72 -11.44
N VAL A 93 -6.79 25.16 -11.68
CA VAL A 93 -6.57 23.71 -11.70
C VAL A 93 -6.39 23.22 -10.28
N ARG A 94 -7.12 22.16 -9.89
CA ARG A 94 -6.95 21.46 -8.62
C ARG A 94 -6.91 19.97 -8.88
N SER A 95 -5.97 19.27 -8.25
CA SER A 95 -5.98 17.82 -8.24
C SER A 95 -7.02 17.30 -7.24
N ILE A 96 -7.34 16.01 -7.32
CA ILE A 96 -8.20 15.36 -6.32
C ILE A 96 -7.58 15.39 -4.91
N LYS A 97 -6.24 15.46 -4.82
CA LYS A 97 -5.50 15.60 -3.56
C LYS A 97 -5.72 16.96 -2.92
N ASP A 98 -5.71 18.02 -3.72
CA ASP A 98 -5.97 19.39 -3.24
C ASP A 98 -7.41 19.59 -2.80
N LEU A 99 -8.34 18.90 -3.47
CA LEU A 99 -9.76 18.90 -3.09
C LEU A 99 -10.02 18.11 -1.80
N ASN A 100 -9.21 17.08 -1.52
CA ASN A 100 -9.41 16.15 -0.38
C ASN A 100 -8.16 15.94 0.49
N PRO A 101 -7.50 17.01 0.98
CA PRO A 101 -6.19 16.90 1.62
C PRO A 101 -6.21 16.03 2.88
N MET A 102 -7.33 16.01 3.61
CA MET A 102 -7.48 15.19 4.81
C MET A 102 -7.44 13.69 4.50
N ILE A 103 -8.12 13.25 3.43
CA ILE A 103 -8.18 11.84 3.03
C ILE A 103 -6.79 11.37 2.59
N PHE A 104 -6.15 12.14 1.71
CA PHE A 104 -4.82 11.79 1.19
C PHE A 104 -3.74 11.86 2.28
N SER A 105 -3.78 12.85 3.18
CA SER A 105 -2.85 12.89 4.32
C SER A 105 -3.02 11.70 5.25
N TRP A 106 -4.25 11.22 5.46
CA TRP A 106 -4.50 10.00 6.24
C TRP A 106 -3.96 8.75 5.53
N LEU A 107 -4.14 8.64 4.21
CA LEU A 107 -3.58 7.55 3.40
C LEU A 107 -2.04 7.55 3.47
N ASP A 108 -1.39 8.72 3.37
CA ASP A 108 0.07 8.83 3.47
C ASP A 108 0.59 8.33 4.84
N VAL A 109 -0.15 8.60 5.93
CA VAL A 109 0.19 8.10 7.26
C VAL A 109 0.06 6.58 7.34
N LEU A 110 -0.92 5.98 6.65
CA LEU A 110 -1.05 4.52 6.57
C LEU A 110 0.15 3.89 5.86
N ASP A 111 0.63 4.49 4.76
CA ASP A 111 1.80 3.99 4.03
C ASP A 111 3.07 3.99 4.89
N ILE A 112 3.26 5.05 5.69
CA ILE A 112 4.38 5.12 6.65
C ILE A 112 4.27 4.01 7.70
N ASN A 113 3.07 3.78 8.24
CA ASN A 113 2.85 2.72 9.24
C ASN A 113 3.19 1.33 8.69
N VAL A 114 2.80 1.04 7.44
CA VAL A 114 3.15 -0.22 6.77
C VAL A 114 4.67 -0.39 6.68
N ALA A 115 5.40 0.65 6.27
CA ALA A 115 6.86 0.61 6.19
C ALA A 115 7.52 0.36 7.57
N VAL A 116 7.02 1.01 8.63
CA VAL A 116 7.51 0.82 10.00
C VAL A 116 7.28 -0.60 10.49
N ILE A 117 6.08 -1.15 10.28
CA ILE A 117 5.74 -2.51 10.69
C ILE A 117 6.60 -3.53 9.94
N LEU A 118 6.81 -3.36 8.63
CA LEU A 118 7.69 -4.22 7.84
C LEU A 118 9.13 -4.18 8.34
N ALA A 119 9.66 -3.00 8.67
CA ALA A 119 11.00 -2.85 9.22
C ALA A 119 11.16 -3.55 10.58
N LEU A 120 10.17 -3.41 11.47
CA LEU A 120 10.16 -4.07 12.77
C LEU A 120 10.09 -5.60 12.62
N MET A 121 9.20 -6.11 11.76
CA MET A 121 9.10 -7.54 11.49
C MET A 121 10.40 -8.10 10.92
N LEU A 122 11.03 -7.37 9.99
CA LEU A 122 12.33 -7.76 9.43
C LEU A 122 13.41 -7.78 10.51
N ALA A 123 13.44 -6.81 11.42
CA ALA A 123 14.40 -6.79 12.52
C ALA A 123 14.24 -8.01 13.44
N VAL A 124 13.00 -8.31 13.87
CA VAL A 124 12.70 -9.47 14.72
C VAL A 124 13.04 -10.78 14.01
N ALA A 125 12.67 -10.92 12.74
CA ALA A 125 13.05 -12.07 11.92
C ALA A 125 14.58 -12.19 11.78
N GLY A 126 15.27 -11.08 11.56
CA GLY A 126 16.72 -11.04 11.47
C GLY A 126 17.40 -11.51 12.76
N PHE A 127 16.99 -11.03 13.93
CA PHE A 127 17.53 -11.48 15.21
C PHE A 127 17.30 -12.97 15.45
N THR A 128 16.08 -13.45 15.22
CA THR A 128 15.77 -14.89 15.39
C THR A 128 16.59 -15.77 14.45
N MET A 129 16.80 -15.33 13.21
CA MET A 129 17.66 -16.01 12.25
C MET A 129 19.14 -16.01 12.66
N ILE A 130 19.66 -14.88 13.18
CA ILE A 130 21.03 -14.80 13.70
C ILE A 130 21.20 -15.78 14.86
N SER A 131 20.28 -15.79 15.83
CA SER A 131 20.31 -16.71 16.96
C SER A 131 20.26 -18.17 16.51
N GLY A 132 19.38 -18.51 15.56
CA GLY A 132 19.29 -19.87 15.00
C GLY A 132 20.59 -20.30 14.32
N LEU A 133 21.18 -19.43 13.49
CA LEU A 133 22.45 -19.72 12.82
C LEU A 133 23.60 -19.92 13.82
N LEU A 134 23.66 -19.08 14.86
CA LEU A 134 24.67 -19.22 15.92
C LEU A 134 24.55 -20.56 16.66
N ILE A 135 23.33 -20.97 17.01
CA ILE A 135 23.06 -22.27 17.65
C ILE A 135 23.55 -23.41 16.75
N ILE A 136 23.18 -23.37 15.47
CA ILE A 136 23.60 -24.41 14.50
C ILE A 136 25.13 -24.48 14.37
N ILE A 137 25.82 -23.33 14.37
CA ILE A 137 27.29 -23.29 14.36
C ILE A 137 27.86 -23.91 15.64
N LEU A 138 27.31 -23.55 16.81
CA LEU A 138 27.80 -24.03 18.10
C LEU A 138 27.61 -25.54 18.26
N GLU A 139 26.45 -26.08 17.91
CA GLU A 139 26.18 -27.53 17.92
C GLU A 139 27.11 -28.30 16.98
N ARG A 140 27.55 -27.68 15.88
CA ARG A 140 28.44 -28.29 14.89
C ARG A 140 29.91 -27.87 15.03
N THR A 141 30.31 -27.33 16.17
CA THR A 141 31.68 -26.86 16.41
C THR A 141 32.74 -27.96 16.24
N ASN A 142 32.47 -29.18 16.71
CA ASN A 142 33.39 -30.31 16.58
C ASN A 142 33.59 -30.68 15.09
N MET A 143 32.51 -30.78 14.31
CA MET A 143 32.55 -31.02 12.86
C MET A 143 33.33 -29.93 12.12
N ILE A 144 33.15 -28.65 12.50
CA ILE A 144 33.94 -27.54 11.95
C ILE A 144 35.44 -27.73 12.26
N GLY A 145 35.78 -28.16 13.48
CA GLY A 145 37.14 -28.46 13.89
C GLY A 145 37.80 -29.56 13.06
N ILE A 146 37.08 -30.67 12.82
CA ILE A 146 37.54 -31.78 11.99
C ILE A 146 37.77 -31.34 10.54
N LEU A 147 36.81 -30.62 9.94
CA LEU A 147 36.95 -30.14 8.56
C LEU A 147 38.18 -29.23 8.39
N LYS A 148 38.42 -28.33 9.35
CA LYS A 148 39.63 -27.50 9.35
C LYS A 148 40.91 -28.31 9.54
N ALA A 149 40.89 -29.34 10.40
CA ALA A 149 42.04 -30.22 10.60
C ALA A 149 42.37 -31.04 9.34
N LEU A 150 41.36 -31.39 8.54
CA LEU A 150 41.51 -32.02 7.23
C LEU A 150 41.97 -31.05 6.12
N GLY A 151 42.10 -29.75 6.42
CA GLY A 151 42.61 -28.73 5.50
C GLY A 151 41.56 -27.85 4.84
N GLU A 152 40.28 -27.96 5.22
CA GLU A 152 39.22 -27.15 4.61
C GLU A 152 39.33 -25.67 5.00
N ASN A 153 39.12 -24.78 4.02
CA ASN A 153 39.18 -23.34 4.26
C ASN A 153 37.94 -22.82 5.00
N ASN A 154 38.13 -21.82 5.86
CA ASN A 154 37.07 -21.09 6.56
C ASN A 154 35.97 -20.59 5.60
N LEU A 155 36.33 -20.15 4.39
CA LEU A 155 35.37 -19.66 3.39
C LEU A 155 34.43 -20.76 2.90
N SER A 156 34.92 -21.97 2.66
CA SER A 156 34.10 -23.11 2.26
C SER A 156 33.13 -23.51 3.35
N ILE A 157 33.61 -23.58 4.60
CA ILE A 157 32.77 -23.90 5.76
C ILE A 157 31.68 -22.83 5.91
N ARG A 158 32.03 -21.54 5.80
CA ARG A 158 31.04 -20.44 5.82
C ARG A 158 29.98 -20.59 4.74
N LYS A 159 30.35 -20.96 3.51
CA LYS A 159 29.39 -21.20 2.43
C LYS A 159 28.39 -22.28 2.79
N ILE A 160 28.83 -23.39 3.39
CA ILE A 160 27.94 -24.49 3.80
C ILE A 160 26.85 -23.97 4.75
N PHE A 161 27.22 -23.24 5.80
CA PHE A 161 26.25 -22.70 6.75
C PHE A 161 25.33 -21.64 6.12
N LEU A 162 25.85 -20.81 5.20
CA LEU A 162 25.01 -19.87 4.43
C LEU A 162 24.04 -20.58 3.49
N TYR A 163 24.41 -21.73 2.90
CA TYR A 163 23.50 -22.56 2.11
C TYR A 163 22.40 -23.19 2.97
N VAL A 164 22.74 -23.68 4.16
CA VAL A 164 21.76 -24.19 5.13
C VAL A 164 20.78 -23.08 5.52
N SER A 165 21.29 -21.88 5.82
CA SER A 165 20.45 -20.72 6.09
C SER A 165 19.54 -20.37 4.92
N PHE A 166 20.07 -20.29 3.71
CA PHE A 166 19.29 -20.01 2.50
C PHE A 166 18.14 -21.01 2.34
N PHE A 167 18.40 -22.30 2.57
CA PHE A 167 17.39 -23.34 2.51
C PHE A 167 16.32 -23.20 3.60
N LEU A 168 16.72 -22.87 4.83
CA LEU A 168 15.81 -22.62 5.94
C LEU A 168 14.91 -21.41 5.68
N ILE A 169 15.50 -20.30 5.22
CA ILE A 169 14.75 -19.10 4.81
C ILE A 169 13.80 -19.46 3.69
N GLY A 170 14.27 -20.11 2.63
CA GLY A 170 13.45 -20.47 1.47
C GLY A 170 12.25 -21.35 1.83
N LYS A 171 12.44 -22.34 2.71
CA LYS A 171 11.33 -23.16 3.22
C LYS A 171 10.36 -22.36 4.09
N GLY A 172 10.88 -21.50 4.97
CA GLY A 172 10.06 -20.62 5.81
C GLY A 172 9.23 -19.65 4.96
N MET A 173 9.84 -19.05 3.94
CA MET A 173 9.16 -18.18 2.97
C MET A 173 8.11 -18.94 2.17
N LEU A 174 8.37 -20.17 1.72
CA LEU A 174 7.39 -20.96 0.98
C LEU A 174 6.13 -21.19 1.82
N TRP A 175 6.29 -21.66 3.06
CA TRP A 175 5.15 -21.85 3.97
C TRP A 175 4.49 -20.53 4.37
N GLY A 176 5.27 -19.48 4.60
CA GLY A 176 4.77 -18.14 4.92
C GLY A 176 3.91 -17.55 3.80
N ASN A 177 4.34 -17.68 2.54
CA ASN A 177 3.53 -17.26 1.39
C ASN A 177 2.27 -18.09 1.26
N VAL A 178 2.35 -19.43 1.42
CA VAL A 178 1.16 -20.28 1.36
C VAL A 178 0.12 -19.84 2.40
N VAL A 179 0.54 -19.62 3.65
CA VAL A 179 -0.36 -19.17 4.73
C VAL A 179 -0.87 -17.76 4.46
N GLY A 180 0.01 -16.81 4.12
CA GLY A 180 -0.35 -15.41 3.88
C GLY A 180 -1.32 -15.24 2.73
N ILE A 181 -1.03 -15.83 1.57
CA ILE A 181 -1.89 -15.80 0.38
C ILE A 181 -3.23 -16.47 0.69
N SER A 182 -3.23 -17.60 1.41
CA SER A 182 -4.49 -18.27 1.79
C SER A 182 -5.38 -17.37 2.65
N ILE A 183 -4.81 -16.64 3.60
CA ILE A 183 -5.55 -15.67 4.43
C ILE A 183 -6.10 -14.53 3.57
N CYS A 184 -5.29 -13.99 2.64
CA CYS A 184 -5.72 -12.95 1.71
C CYS A 184 -6.90 -13.39 0.83
N ILE A 185 -6.83 -14.60 0.26
CA ILE A 185 -7.92 -15.17 -0.55
C ILE A 185 -9.17 -15.38 0.31
N LEU A 186 -9.01 -15.92 1.51
CA LEU A 186 -10.12 -16.17 2.41
C LEU A 186 -10.81 -14.86 2.79
N GLN A 187 -10.06 -13.81 3.09
CA GLN A 187 -10.59 -12.47 3.34
C GLN A 187 -11.32 -11.90 2.11
N SER A 188 -10.75 -12.06 0.91
CA SER A 188 -11.37 -11.60 -0.34
C SER A 188 -12.73 -12.28 -0.60
N CYS A 189 -12.84 -13.59 -0.37
CA CYS A 189 -14.09 -14.31 -0.59
C CYS A 189 -15.13 -14.10 0.53
N THR A 190 -14.70 -13.99 1.78
CA THR A 190 -15.62 -14.05 2.93
C THR A 190 -15.85 -12.70 3.61
N HIS A 191 -15.04 -11.68 3.30
CA HIS A 191 -15.06 -10.37 3.97
C HIS A 191 -15.10 -10.53 5.50
N LEU A 192 -14.30 -11.48 6.01
CA LEU A 192 -14.37 -11.97 7.38
C LEU A 192 -14.04 -10.87 8.39
N PHE A 193 -13.03 -10.05 8.06
CA PHE A 193 -12.72 -8.81 8.75
C PHE A 193 -13.48 -7.67 8.08
N LYS A 194 -14.63 -7.33 8.66
CA LYS A 194 -15.41 -6.14 8.29
C LYS A 194 -14.83 -4.91 8.97
N LEU A 195 -14.78 -3.81 8.24
CA LEU A 195 -14.44 -2.52 8.80
C LEU A 195 -15.72 -1.79 9.17
N ASP A 196 -15.64 -0.85 10.10
CA ASP A 196 -16.73 0.11 10.31
C ASP A 196 -16.68 1.13 9.15
N PRO A 197 -17.70 1.16 8.25
CA PRO A 197 -17.71 2.05 7.11
C PRO A 197 -17.71 3.52 7.52
N SER A 198 -18.18 3.84 8.74
CA SER A 198 -18.15 5.21 9.25
C SER A 198 -16.75 5.71 9.62
N ILE A 199 -15.80 4.79 9.86
CA ILE A 199 -14.42 5.12 10.22
C ILE A 199 -13.47 4.94 9.04
N TYR A 200 -13.65 3.86 8.27
CA TYR A 200 -12.71 3.45 7.23
C TYR A 200 -13.23 3.64 5.80
N TYR A 201 -14.45 4.17 5.64
CA TYR A 201 -15.09 4.48 4.35
C TYR A 201 -15.21 3.30 3.38
N LEU A 202 -15.00 2.07 3.87
CA LEU A 202 -15.02 0.82 3.14
C LEU A 202 -15.66 -0.26 4.02
N ASP A 203 -16.45 -1.14 3.43
CA ASP A 203 -17.08 -2.26 4.16
C ASP A 203 -16.08 -3.36 4.54
N ALA A 204 -15.04 -3.52 3.73
CA ALA A 204 -13.90 -4.41 3.99
C ALA A 204 -12.66 -3.93 3.23
N VAL A 205 -11.49 -4.35 3.70
CA VAL A 205 -10.23 -4.08 3.00
C VAL A 205 -10.23 -4.85 1.67
N PRO A 206 -10.18 -4.16 0.51
CA PRO A 206 -10.00 -4.84 -0.77
C PRO A 206 -8.61 -5.46 -0.80
N VAL A 207 -8.55 -6.74 -1.14
CA VAL A 207 -7.29 -7.48 -1.22
C VAL A 207 -6.79 -7.39 -2.65
N ASP A 208 -5.75 -6.59 -2.88
CA ASP A 208 -5.01 -6.58 -4.15
C ASP A 208 -3.75 -7.45 -4.04
N LEU A 209 -3.69 -8.51 -4.84
CA LEU A 209 -2.55 -9.44 -4.90
C LEU A 209 -1.72 -9.18 -6.14
N ASN A 210 -0.95 -8.10 -6.11
CA ASN A 210 -0.01 -7.80 -7.18
C ASN A 210 1.19 -8.76 -7.13
N LEU A 211 1.36 -9.56 -8.18
CA LEU A 211 2.43 -10.56 -8.29
C LEU A 211 3.83 -9.92 -8.23
N ILE A 212 3.99 -8.72 -8.80
CA ILE A 212 5.27 -7.99 -8.82
C ILE A 212 5.63 -7.56 -7.40
N SER A 213 4.69 -6.99 -6.65
CA SER A 213 4.89 -6.60 -5.25
C SER A 213 5.24 -7.81 -4.37
N LEU A 214 4.58 -8.95 -4.59
CA LEU A 214 4.86 -10.19 -3.86
C LEU A 214 6.27 -10.71 -4.17
N LEU A 215 6.69 -10.71 -5.44
CA LEU A 215 8.04 -11.11 -5.84
C LEU A 215 9.10 -10.17 -5.27
N LEU A 216 8.89 -8.85 -5.35
CA LEU A 216 9.80 -7.84 -4.80
C LEU A 216 9.96 -8.01 -3.29
N LEU A 217 8.86 -8.24 -2.56
CA LEU A 217 8.89 -8.49 -1.12
C LEU A 217 9.71 -9.75 -0.82
N ASN A 218 9.45 -10.86 -1.53
CA ASN A 218 10.18 -12.11 -1.34
C ASN A 218 11.69 -11.94 -1.61
N ILE A 219 12.06 -11.33 -2.73
CA ILE A 219 13.47 -11.09 -3.08
C ILE A 219 14.12 -10.16 -2.05
N GLY A 220 13.43 -9.09 -1.66
CA GLY A 220 13.90 -8.14 -0.66
C GLY A 220 14.17 -8.81 0.69
N THR A 221 13.20 -9.55 1.22
CA THR A 221 13.34 -10.28 2.49
C THR A 221 14.46 -11.29 2.44
N LEU A 222 14.59 -12.06 1.34
CA LEU A 222 15.65 -13.06 1.18
C LEU A 222 17.03 -12.42 1.16
N LEU A 223 17.21 -11.34 0.39
CA LEU A 223 18.48 -10.61 0.30
C LEU A 223 18.87 -9.99 1.64
N LEU A 224 17.95 -9.26 2.28
CA LEU A 224 18.18 -8.63 3.58
C LEU A 224 18.52 -9.67 4.66
N SER A 225 17.76 -10.76 4.73
CA SER A 225 18.02 -11.84 5.70
C SER A 225 19.39 -12.50 5.47
N MET A 226 19.77 -12.75 4.20
CA MET A 226 21.07 -13.30 3.86
C MET A 226 22.22 -12.34 4.21
N LEU A 227 22.05 -11.04 3.95
CA LEU A 227 23.03 -10.01 4.33
C LEU A 227 23.25 -9.99 5.86
N MET A 228 22.18 -10.07 6.64
CA MET A 228 22.27 -10.12 8.10
C MET A 228 23.06 -11.33 8.61
N MET A 229 22.99 -12.47 7.92
CA MET A 229 23.70 -13.71 8.30
C MET A 229 25.19 -13.69 7.98
N LEU A 230 25.65 -12.82 7.08
CA LEU A 230 27.07 -12.71 6.76
C LEU A 230 27.90 -12.35 8.00
N GLY A 231 27.36 -11.51 8.88
CA GLY A 231 27.96 -11.11 10.16
C GLY A 231 28.29 -12.31 11.07
N PRO A 232 27.28 -13.03 11.61
CA PRO A 232 27.51 -14.17 12.50
C PRO A 232 28.28 -15.32 11.83
N SER A 233 28.17 -15.50 10.50
CA SER A 233 28.97 -16.51 9.79
C SER A 233 30.48 -16.31 9.95
N TYR A 234 30.94 -15.09 10.24
CA TYR A 234 32.36 -14.82 10.49
C TYR A 234 32.87 -15.50 11.76
N LEU A 235 32.01 -15.83 12.72
CA LEU A 235 32.40 -16.54 13.95
C LEU A 235 33.10 -17.87 13.65
N ILE A 236 32.75 -18.53 12.53
CA ILE A 236 33.39 -19.76 12.05
C ILE A 236 34.90 -19.58 11.91
N THR A 237 35.37 -18.41 11.49
CA THR A 237 36.81 -18.13 11.32
C THR A 237 37.59 -18.20 12.64
N ARG A 238 36.93 -17.93 13.77
CA ARG A 238 37.54 -17.88 15.11
C ARG A 238 37.60 -19.23 15.81
N ILE A 239 36.93 -20.26 15.29
CA ILE A 239 36.95 -21.62 15.87
C ILE A 239 38.29 -22.28 15.56
N SER A 240 39.06 -22.66 16.59
CA SER A 240 40.33 -23.36 16.42
C SER A 240 40.17 -24.89 16.49
N PRO A 241 40.84 -25.66 15.61
CA PRO A 241 40.74 -27.13 15.57
C PRO A 241 41.16 -27.79 16.89
N VAL A 242 42.28 -27.32 17.46
CA VAL A 242 42.88 -27.90 18.66
C VAL A 242 41.98 -27.75 19.90
N LYS A 243 41.22 -26.65 20.00
CA LYS A 243 40.28 -26.47 21.10
C LYS A 243 38.98 -27.23 20.86
N SER A 244 38.50 -27.31 19.62
CA SER A 244 37.20 -27.92 19.30
C SER A 244 37.18 -29.45 19.38
N ILE A 245 38.32 -30.12 19.17
CA ILE A 245 38.44 -31.60 19.20
C ILE A 245 38.76 -32.12 20.63
N ARG A 246 39.35 -31.28 21.49
CA ARG A 246 39.84 -31.67 22.82
C ARG A 246 38.78 -31.59 23.94
N PHE A 247 37.53 -31.25 23.60
CA PHE A 247 36.42 -31.09 24.55
C PHE A 247 35.44 -32.29 24.57
N GLU A 248 35.87 -33.45 24.07
CA GLU A 248 35.39 -34.76 24.52
C GLU A 248 36.54 -35.53 25.18
#